data_AF-A0A4Q9Y8U9-F1
#
_entry.id   AF-A0A4Q9Y8U9-F1
#
_cell.length_a   1.000
_cell.length_b   1.000
_cell.length_c   1.000
_cell.angle_alpha   90.00
_cell.angle_beta   90.00
_cell.angle_gamma   90.00
#
_symmetry.space_group_name_H-M   'P 1'
#
loop_
_entity.id
_entity.type
_entity.pdbx_description
1 polymer ?
#
loop_
_entity_poly.entity_id
_entity_poly.type
_entity_poly.pdbx_seq_one_letter_code
_entity_poly.pdbx_strand_id
1 'polypeptide(L)'
;MKIRMIDCDNKMGQCELFVTREPNQHEHLYLRNGSEVVVLNIYQFVRNTKDNFAEEPDFVAIVQYQENGNPALTDLRKEESQAVLDWFNNPESGLLGGSNEEL
;
A
#
# COMPACT_ATOMS: atom_id res chain seq x y z
N MET A 1 -9.70 6.52 14.06
CA MET A 1 -10.12 7.55 13.08
C MET A 1 -9.49 7.25 11.73
N LYS A 2 -10.16 7.61 10.64
CA LYS A 2 -9.68 7.37 9.27
C LYS A 2 -9.06 8.65 8.73
N ILE A 3 -7.84 8.57 8.20
CA ILE A 3 -7.16 9.68 7.54
C ILE A 3 -6.82 9.31 6.10
N ARG A 4 -6.79 10.30 5.21
CA ARG A 4 -6.24 10.15 3.85
C ARG A 4 -4.82 10.66 3.83
N MET A 5 -3.91 9.84 3.34
CA MET A 5 -2.53 10.21 3.10
C MET A 5 -2.34 10.47 1.61
N ILE A 6 -1.65 11.56 1.29
CA ILE A 6 -1.28 11.95 -0.06
C ILE A 6 0.25 12.01 -0.10
N ASP A 7 0.85 11.19 -0.94
CA ASP A 7 2.30 11.20 -1.18
C ASP A 7 2.71 12.50 -1.87
N CYS A 8 3.64 13.25 -1.27
CA CYS A 8 4.15 14.50 -1.84
C CYS A 8 4.92 14.27 -3.14
N ASP A 9 5.56 13.12 -3.29
CA ASP A 9 6.36 12.77 -4.47
C ASP A 9 5.51 12.06 -5.54
N ASN A 10 4.23 11.80 -5.23
CA ASN A 10 3.26 11.11 -6.08
C ASN A 10 3.74 9.74 -6.61
N LYS A 11 4.67 9.08 -5.90
CA LYS A 11 5.18 7.74 -6.25
C LYS A 11 4.17 6.65 -5.86
N MET A 12 3.54 6.80 -4.70
CA MET A 12 2.57 5.86 -4.14
C MET A 12 1.12 6.37 -4.21
N GLY A 13 0.93 7.60 -4.69
CA GLY A 13 -0.40 8.22 -4.88
C GLY A 13 -1.09 8.56 -3.56
N GLN A 14 -2.33 8.09 -3.40
CA GLN A 14 -3.16 8.36 -2.22
C GLN A 14 -3.59 7.05 -1.56
N CYS A 15 -3.55 7.00 -0.23
CA CYS A 15 -4.04 5.85 0.53
C CYS A 15 -4.83 6.29 1.76
N GLU A 16 -5.61 5.38 2.32
CA GLU A 16 -6.37 5.62 3.54
C GLU A 16 -5.80 4.79 4.70
N LEU A 17 -5.61 5.42 5.85
CA LEU A 17 -5.02 4.82 7.03
C LEU A 17 -5.92 5.01 8.24
N PHE A 18 -6.02 3.98 9.07
CA PHE A 18 -6.64 4.10 10.39
C PHE A 18 -5.57 4.41 11.45
N VAL A 19 -5.79 5.49 12.19
CA VAL A 19 -4.93 5.93 13.28
C VAL A 19 -5.72 6.00 14.59
N THR A 20 -5.01 5.90 15.72
CA THR A 20 -5.61 5.97 17.06
C THR A 20 -5.86 7.41 17.53
N ARG A 21 -5.10 8.37 17.00
CA ARG A 21 -5.22 9.81 17.25
C ARG A 21 -4.81 10.62 16.02
N GLU A 22 -5.14 11.91 16.04
CA GLU A 22 -4.68 12.84 15.02
C GLU A 22 -3.14 12.85 14.98
N PRO A 23 -2.53 12.66 13.79
CA PRO A 23 -1.08 12.80 13.62
C PRO A 23 -0.67 14.27 13.69
N ASN A 24 0.49 14.53 14.26
CA ASN A 24 1.10 15.86 14.25
C ASN A 24 1.95 16.08 13.01
N GLN A 25 2.18 17.35 12.67
CA GLN A 25 3.19 17.71 11.67
C GLN A 25 4.58 17.24 12.13
N HIS A 26 5.35 16.67 11.21
CA HIS A 26 6.64 16.00 11.41
C HIS A 26 6.58 14.69 12.22
N GLU A 27 5.37 14.17 12.48
CA GLU A 27 5.23 12.85 13.09
C GLU A 27 5.59 11.74 12.09
N HIS A 28 6.22 10.69 12.60
CA HIS A 28 6.54 9.49 11.85
C HIS A 28 5.39 8.48 11.98
N LEU A 29 4.85 8.03 10.85
CA LEU A 29 3.83 7.00 10.79
C LEU A 29 4.39 5.73 10.15
N TYR A 30 4.05 4.59 10.74
CA TYR A 30 4.46 3.27 10.27
C TYR A 30 3.30 2.60 9.55
N LEU A 31 3.51 2.26 8.28
CA LEU A 31 2.52 1.62 7.45
C LEU A 31 2.56 0.09 7.58
N ARG A 32 1.45 -0.56 7.24
CA ARG A 32 1.32 -2.02 7.31
C ARG A 32 2.32 -2.74 6.40
N ASN A 33 2.75 -2.10 5.31
CA ASN A 33 3.77 -2.62 4.41
C ASN A 33 5.21 -2.35 4.94
N GLY A 34 5.38 -2.01 6.22
CA GLY A 34 6.70 -1.76 6.82
C GLY A 34 7.35 -0.43 6.42
N SER A 35 6.76 0.32 5.49
CA SER A 35 7.27 1.65 5.12
C SER A 35 7.03 2.66 6.24
N GLU A 36 7.99 3.56 6.40
CA GLU A 36 7.87 4.73 7.26
C GLU A 36 7.57 5.96 6.42
N VAL A 37 6.69 6.82 6.92
CA VAL A 37 6.41 8.12 6.32
C VAL A 37 6.52 9.21 7.37
N VAL A 38 6.86 10.42 6.93
CA VAL A 38 6.83 11.63 7.75
C VAL A 38 5.66 12.49 7.30
N VAL A 39 4.85 12.95 8.26
CA VAL A 39 3.75 13.89 7.99
C VAL A 39 4.33 15.28 7.74
N LEU A 40 4.18 15.81 6.54
CA LEU A 40 4.62 17.17 6.20
C LEU A 40 3.57 18.22 6.54
N ASN A 41 2.29 17.91 6.31
CA ASN A 41 1.15 18.77 6.64
C ASN A 41 -0.06 17.91 7.00
N ILE A 42 -0.93 18.41 7.88
CA ILE A 42 -2.18 17.77 8.27
C ILE A 42 -3.31 18.79 8.20
N TYR A 43 -4.43 18.41 7.59
CA TYR A 43 -5.61 19.24 7.44
C TYR A 43 -6.83 18.50 7.95
N GLN A 44 -7.67 19.17 8.74
CA GLN A 44 -8.98 18.64 9.08
C GLN A 44 -9.93 18.84 7.91
N PHE A 45 -10.65 17.79 7.52
CA PHE A 45 -11.66 17.91 6.48
C PHE A 45 -12.94 18.50 7.08
N VAL A 46 -13.25 19.76 6.75
CA VAL A 46 -14.46 20.45 7.23
C VAL A 46 -15.65 20.07 6.35
N ARG A 47 -16.54 19.24 6.90
CA ARG A 47 -17.76 18.77 6.19
C ARG A 47 -18.80 19.88 6.19
N ASN A 48 -19.24 20.31 5.00
CA ASN A 48 -20.24 21.37 4.84
C ASN A 48 -21.65 20.84 4.48
N THR A 49 -21.82 19.53 4.33
CA THR A 49 -23.09 18.90 3.90
C THR A 49 -23.45 17.70 4.76
N LYS A 50 -24.74 17.55 5.05
CA LYS A 50 -25.25 16.55 6.01
C LYS A 50 -25.16 15.09 5.54
N ASP A 51 -24.80 14.85 4.27
CA ASP A 51 -25.08 13.57 3.61
C ASP A 51 -23.90 12.58 3.57
N ASN A 52 -22.67 12.97 3.92
CA ASN A 52 -21.47 12.13 3.71
C ASN A 52 -20.63 11.83 4.98
N PHE A 53 -21.25 11.80 6.17
CA PHE A 53 -20.48 11.64 7.42
C PHE A 53 -19.74 10.30 7.59
N ALA A 54 -20.11 9.24 6.86
CA ALA A 54 -19.63 7.89 7.17
C ALA A 54 -18.43 7.40 6.33
N GLU A 55 -18.23 7.91 5.11
CA GLU A 55 -17.23 7.36 4.19
C GLU A 55 -15.97 8.23 4.05
N GLU A 56 -16.09 9.54 4.28
CA GLU A 56 -15.00 10.48 4.07
C GLU A 56 -14.05 10.56 5.28
N PRO A 57 -12.72 10.58 5.06
CA PRO A 57 -11.72 10.65 6.11
C PRO A 57 -11.83 11.96 6.90
N ASP A 58 -11.58 11.89 8.20
CA ASP A 58 -11.69 13.04 9.10
C ASP A 58 -10.54 14.05 8.88
N PHE A 59 -9.39 13.56 8.39
CA PHE A 59 -8.20 14.35 8.13
C PHE A 59 -7.49 13.93 6.84
N VAL A 60 -6.75 14.87 6.25
CA VAL A 60 -5.89 14.67 5.10
C VAL A 60 -4.45 15.03 5.48
N ALA A 61 -3.54 14.09 5.35
CA ALA A 61 -2.11 14.24 5.61
C ALA A 61 -1.34 14.27 4.29
N ILE A 62 -0.49 15.27 4.08
CA ILE A 62 0.57 15.22 3.07
C ILE A 62 1.76 14.55 3.71
N VAL A 63 2.29 13.50 3.08
CA VAL A 63 3.35 12.68 3.66
C VAL A 63 4.51 12.50 2.70
N GLN A 64 5.69 12.25 3.28
CA GLN A 64 6.90 11.87 2.53
C GLN A 64 7.39 10.50 2.99
N TYR A 65 7.54 9.58 2.05
CA TYR A 65 8.12 8.26 2.30
C TYR A 65 9.60 8.38 2.64
N GLN A 66 10.03 7.68 3.69
CA GLN A 66 11.43 7.65 4.11
C GLN A 66 12.11 6.43 3.49
N GLU A 67 13.18 6.65 2.71
CA GLU A 67 14.11 5.60 2.28
C GLU A 67 15.06 5.28 3.44
N ASN A 68 14.53 4.66 4.48
CA ASN A 68 15.26 4.34 5.71
C ASN A 68 15.99 2.98 5.67
N GLY A 69 16.02 2.31 4.50
CA GLY A 69 16.61 0.98 4.35
C GLY A 69 15.85 -0.14 5.09
N ASN A 70 14.74 0.17 5.76
CA ASN A 70 13.84 -0.87 6.26
C ASN A 70 13.21 -1.55 5.05
N PRO A 71 13.23 -2.89 4.99
CA PRO A 71 12.54 -3.58 3.92
C PRO A 71 11.08 -3.17 3.99
N ALA A 72 10.58 -2.52 2.93
CA ALA A 72 9.16 -2.57 2.67
C ALA A 72 8.82 -4.05 2.71
N LEU A 73 7.81 -4.43 3.51
CA LEU A 73 7.13 -5.69 3.34
C LEU A 73 6.56 -5.66 1.92
N THR A 74 7.39 -6.02 0.94
CA THR A 74 6.95 -6.44 -0.37
C THR A 74 5.96 -7.54 -0.08
N ASP A 75 4.78 -7.42 -0.67
CA ASP A 75 3.71 -8.39 -0.48
C ASP A 75 4.33 -9.75 -0.79
N LEU A 76 4.66 -10.54 0.26
CA LEU A 76 5.37 -11.81 0.11
C LEU A 76 4.65 -12.72 -0.89
N ARG A 77 3.34 -12.50 -1.01
CA ARG A 77 2.46 -13.11 -2.02
C ARG A 77 2.89 -12.85 -3.45
N LYS A 78 3.43 -11.69 -3.82
CA LYS A 78 3.89 -11.42 -5.20
C LYS A 78 5.16 -12.18 -5.53
N GLU A 79 6.12 -12.25 -4.61
CA GLU A 79 7.35 -13.02 -4.82
C GLU A 79 7.06 -14.53 -4.79
N GLU A 80 6.22 -15.00 -3.87
CA GLU A 80 5.73 -16.39 -3.86
C GLU A 80 4.91 -16.72 -5.12
N SER A 81 4.03 -15.81 -5.57
CA SER A 81 3.24 -16.03 -6.79
C SER A 81 4.12 -16.06 -8.03
N GLN A 82 5.13 -15.20 -8.12
CA GLN A 82 6.03 -15.20 -9.27
C GLN A 82 6.91 -16.46 -9.26
N ALA A 83 7.43 -16.87 -8.10
CA ALA A 83 8.19 -18.12 -7.98
C ALA A 83 7.34 -19.36 -8.33
N VAL A 84 6.06 -19.38 -7.94
CA VAL A 84 5.10 -20.44 -8.32
C VAL A 84 4.79 -20.40 -9.81
N LEU A 85 4.59 -19.21 -10.40
CA LEU A 85 4.38 -19.05 -11.84
C LEU A 85 5.62 -19.47 -12.65
N ASP A 86 6.81 -19.14 -12.17
CA ASP A 86 8.08 -19.49 -12.81
C ASP A 86 8.32 -21.01 -12.72
N TRP A 87 7.97 -21.65 -11.60
CA TRP A 87 7.98 -23.11 -11.47
C TRP A 87 6.94 -23.76 -12.40
N PHE A 88 5.71 -23.24 -12.46
CA PHE A 88 4.64 -23.78 -13.30
C PHE A 88 4.96 -23.67 -14.80
N ASN A 89 5.57 -22.56 -15.21
CA ASN A 89 5.97 -22.31 -16.60
C ASN A 89 7.32 -22.95 -16.96
N ASN A 90 8.03 -23.55 -16.00
CA ASN A 90 9.27 -24.26 -16.28
C ASN A 90 8.98 -25.54 -17.09
N PRO A 91 9.54 -25.71 -18.31
CA PRO A 91 9.36 -26.93 -19.12
C PRO A 91 9.84 -28.20 -18.41
N GLU A 92 10.80 -28.08 -17.48
CA GLU A 92 11.33 -29.19 -16.68
C GLU A 92 10.43 -29.57 -15.50
N SER A 93 9.40 -28.78 -15.19
CA SER A 93 8.42 -29.10 -14.14
C SER A 93 7.54 -30.31 -14.49
N GLY A 94 7.57 -30.76 -15.75
CA GLY A 94 6.80 -31.90 -16.25
C GLY A 94 5.30 -31.63 -16.41
N LEU A 95 4.82 -30.40 -16.15
CA LEU A 95 3.40 -30.04 -16.23
C LEU A 95 2.95 -29.61 -17.63
N LEU A 96 3.86 -29.11 -18.46
CA LEU A 96 3.55 -28.58 -19.80
C LEU A 96 3.97 -29.53 -20.94
N GLY A 97 4.18 -30.81 -20.66
CA GLY A 97 4.58 -31.82 -21.64
C GLY A 97 3.55 -32.95 -21.75
N GLY A 98 2.61 -32.83 -22.68
CA GLY A 98 1.66 -33.89 -22.99
C GLY A 98 0.61 -33.53 -24.02
N SER A 99 0.96 -32.80 -25.09
CA SER A 99 0.18 -32.91 -26.33
C SER A 99 0.33 -34.34 -26.83
N ASN A 100 -0.65 -35.19 -26.55
CA ASN A 100 -0.84 -36.46 -27.25
C ASN A 100 -1.24 -36.12 -28.70
N GLU A 101 -0.26 -35.75 -29.52
CA GLU A 101 -0.28 -36.02 -30.95
C GLU A 101 0.51 -37.32 -31.18
N GLU A 102 -0.03 -38.18 -32.05
CA GLU A 102 0.48 -39.47 -32.52
C GLU A 102 0.14 -40.71 -31.67
N LEU A 103 -1.04 -41.30 -31.93
CA LEU A 103 -1.18 -42.55 -32.73
C LEU A 103 -2.65 -42.91 -32.94
#